data_AF-A0A3D9DZM5-F1
#
_entry.id   AF-A0A3D9DZM5-F1
#
_cell.length_a   1.000
_cell.length_b   1.000
_cell.length_c   1.000
_cell.angle_alpha   90.00
_cell.angle_beta   90.00
_cell.angle_gamma   90.00
#
_symmetry.space_group_name_H-M   'P 1'
#
loop_
_entity.id
_entity.type
_entity.pdbx_description
1 polymer ?
#
loop_
_entity_poly.entity_id
_entity_poly.type
_entity_poly.pdbx_seq_one_letter_code
_entity_poly.pdbx_strand_id
1 'polypeptide(L)'
;MAIADALRQLLRGLQKALARVLIGLVLFYQYVISPLIGPRCRFWPTCSNYAIEAIQLHGAMRGGWLALRRLLRCHPLCAGGVDPVPATRASCKDCKGHDEKVSDHDRSRKHKDQA
;
A
#
# COMPACT_ATOMS: atom_id res chain seq x y z
N MET A 1 25.41 -20.56 -1.53
CA MET A 1 24.86 -19.19 -1.37
C MET A 1 24.01 -18.76 -2.58
N ALA A 2 24.47 -18.95 -3.83
CA ALA A 2 23.71 -18.60 -5.05
C ALA A 2 22.31 -19.25 -5.20
N ILE A 3 22.16 -20.54 -4.88
CA ILE A 3 20.86 -21.24 -4.98
C ILE A 3 19.81 -20.65 -4.04
N ALA A 4 20.21 -20.30 -2.81
CA ALA A 4 19.32 -19.71 -1.83
C ALA A 4 18.92 -18.27 -2.20
N ASP A 5 19.78 -17.53 -2.89
CA ASP A 5 19.46 -16.19 -3.41
C ASP A 5 18.56 -16.24 -4.63
N ALA A 6 18.78 -17.18 -5.56
CA ALA A 6 17.89 -17.43 -6.69
C ALA A 6 16.49 -17.85 -6.23
N LEU A 7 16.41 -18.75 -5.22
CA LEU A 7 15.13 -19.14 -4.62
C LEU A 7 14.44 -17.95 -3.95
N ARG A 8 15.18 -17.12 -3.21
CA ARG A 8 14.65 -15.88 -2.60
C ARG A 8 14.23 -14.84 -3.64
N GLN A 9 14.89 -14.76 -4.79
CA GLN A 9 14.51 -13.88 -5.90
C GLN A 9 13.23 -14.37 -6.57
N LEU A 10 13.12 -15.67 -6.85
CA LEU A 10 11.92 -16.31 -7.39
C LEU A 10 10.72 -16.15 -6.46
N LEU A 11 10.89 -16.41 -5.16
CA LEU A 11 9.84 -16.24 -4.16
C LEU A 11 9.38 -14.77 -4.06
N ARG A 12 10.30 -13.80 -4.12
CA ARG A 12 9.94 -12.36 -4.14
C ARG A 12 9.19 -11.97 -5.42
N GLY A 13 9.59 -12.50 -6.58
CA GLY A 13 8.89 -12.30 -7.84
C GLY A 13 7.46 -12.84 -7.79
N LEU A 14 7.30 -14.06 -7.29
CA LEU A 14 6.00 -14.71 -7.12
C LEU A 14 5.12 -13.94 -6.13
N GLN A 15 5.65 -13.49 -5.00
CA GLN A 15 4.89 -12.68 -4.04
C GLN A 15 4.38 -11.36 -4.64
N LYS A 16 5.17 -10.70 -5.48
CA LYS A 16 4.74 -9.48 -6.19
C LYS A 16 3.67 -9.78 -7.23
N ALA A 17 3.82 -10.87 -7.98
CA ALA A 17 2.81 -11.31 -8.95
C ALA A 17 1.48 -11.63 -8.26
N LEU A 18 1.53 -12.38 -7.16
CA LEU A 18 0.35 -12.70 -6.34
C LEU A 18 -0.34 -11.44 -5.83
N ALA A 19 0.40 -10.44 -5.35
CA ALA A 19 -0.19 -9.18 -4.88
C ALA A 19 -1.04 -8.51 -5.97
N ARG A 20 -0.52 -8.47 -7.20
CA ARG A 20 -1.22 -7.91 -8.36
C ARG A 20 -2.46 -8.72 -8.75
N VAL A 21 -2.34 -10.05 -8.73
CA VAL A 21 -3.47 -10.95 -9.02
C VAL A 21 -4.58 -10.79 -7.97
N LEU A 22 -4.23 -10.74 -6.69
CA LEU A 22 -5.19 -10.52 -5.59
C LEU A 22 -5.90 -9.17 -5.73
N ILE A 23 -5.18 -8.08 -6.03
CA ILE A 23 -5.79 -6.77 -6.28
C ILE A 23 -6.73 -6.85 -7.49
N GLY A 24 -6.30 -7.49 -8.58
CA GLY A 24 -7.11 -7.69 -9.78
C GLY A 24 -8.41 -8.45 -9.49
N LEU A 25 -8.36 -9.51 -8.67
CA LEU A 25 -9.54 -10.26 -8.24
C LEU A 25 -10.50 -9.41 -7.40
N VAL A 26 -9.97 -8.58 -6.49
CA VAL A 26 -10.80 -7.66 -5.69
C VAL A 26 -11.49 -6.62 -6.57
N LEU A 27 -10.79 -6.07 -7.57
CA LEU A 27 -11.35 -5.12 -8.53
C LEU A 27 -12.38 -5.79 -9.45
N PHE A 28 -12.12 -7.01 -9.92
CA PHE A 28 -13.06 -7.78 -10.72
C PHE A 28 -14.33 -8.10 -9.92
N TYR A 29 -14.18 -8.51 -8.66
CA TYR A 29 -15.29 -8.69 -7.74
C TYR A 29 -16.09 -7.39 -7.57
N GLN A 30 -15.41 -6.25 -7.38
CA GLN A 30 -16.10 -4.96 -7.28
C GLN A 30 -16.87 -4.64 -8.57
N TYR A 31 -16.29 -4.84 -9.75
CA TYR A 31 -16.96 -4.49 -11.00
C TYR A 31 -18.13 -5.41 -11.34
N VAL A 32 -18.00 -6.71 -11.05
CA VAL A 32 -19.00 -7.73 -11.42
C VAL A 32 -20.10 -7.88 -10.35
N ILE A 33 -19.73 -7.81 -9.07
CA ILE A 33 -20.65 -8.10 -7.95
C ILE A 33 -21.24 -6.81 -7.34
N SER A 34 -20.51 -5.69 -7.34
CA SER A 34 -21.04 -4.42 -6.80
C SER A 34 -22.33 -3.93 -7.46
N PRO A 35 -22.60 -4.11 -8.77
CA PRO A 35 -23.90 -3.73 -9.34
C PRO A 35 -25.06 -4.60 -8.83
N LEU A 36 -24.80 -5.82 -8.33
CA LEU A 36 -25.84 -6.73 -7.86
C LEU A 36 -26.14 -6.62 -6.35
N ILE A 37 -25.18 -6.18 -5.52
CA ILE A 37 -25.27 -6.34 -4.04
C ILE A 37 -25.36 -5.00 -3.29
N GLY A 38 -25.04 -3.87 -3.92
CA GLY A 38 -25.03 -2.56 -3.26
C GLY A 38 -23.96 -2.42 -2.16
N PRO A 39 -23.72 -1.21 -1.63
CA PRO A 39 -22.67 -0.97 -0.64
C PRO A 39 -23.03 -1.57 0.72
N ARG A 40 -22.59 -2.80 0.99
CA ARG A 40 -22.81 -3.54 2.25
C ARG A 40 -21.69 -3.40 3.29
N CYS A 41 -20.61 -2.68 2.99
CA CYS A 41 -19.54 -2.49 3.98
C CYS A 41 -19.98 -1.52 5.07
N ARG A 42 -19.93 -2.01 6.31
CA ARG A 42 -20.28 -1.28 7.52
C ARG A 42 -19.11 -0.47 8.11
N PHE A 43 -17.90 -0.75 7.64
CA PHE A 43 -16.68 -0.05 8.04
C PHE A 43 -16.23 0.94 6.97
N TRP A 44 -15.62 2.04 7.41
CA TRP A 44 -14.96 3.02 6.54
C TRP A 44 -13.44 2.97 6.76
N PRO A 45 -12.60 2.94 5.70
CA PRO A 45 -12.94 2.73 4.29
C PRO A 45 -13.55 1.35 4.02
N THR A 46 -14.15 1.18 2.83
CA THR A 46 -14.80 -0.08 2.44
C THR A 46 -13.82 -1.25 2.47
N CYS A 47 -14.35 -2.46 2.63
CA CYS A 47 -13.58 -3.69 2.77
C CYS A 47 -12.68 -3.96 1.54
N SER A 48 -13.13 -3.56 0.34
CA SER A 48 -12.34 -3.63 -0.89
C SER A 48 -11.22 -2.59 -0.94
N ASN A 49 -11.47 -1.33 -0.53
CA ASN A 49 -10.43 -0.31 -0.41
C ASN A 49 -9.37 -0.73 0.62
N TYR A 50 -9.83 -1.20 1.79
CA TYR A 50 -8.95 -1.73 2.82
C TYR A 50 -8.11 -2.90 2.29
N ALA A 51 -8.69 -3.78 1.48
CA ALA A 51 -7.96 -4.89 0.87
C ALA A 51 -6.85 -4.41 -0.06
N ILE A 52 -7.15 -3.45 -0.94
CA ILE A 52 -6.18 -2.87 -1.87
C ILE A 52 -5.05 -2.19 -1.10
N GLU A 53 -5.39 -1.33 -0.14
CA GLU A 53 -4.42 -0.58 0.66
C GLU A 53 -3.58 -1.52 1.55
N ALA A 54 -4.17 -2.55 2.14
CA ALA A 54 -3.44 -3.56 2.91
C ALA A 54 -2.46 -4.36 2.04
N ILE A 55 -2.85 -4.76 0.83
CA ILE A 55 -1.95 -5.48 -0.10
C ILE A 55 -0.83 -4.57 -0.60
N GLN A 56 -1.11 -3.29 -0.85
CA GLN A 56 -0.10 -2.31 -1.24
C GLN A 56 0.93 -2.06 -0.14
N LEU A 57 0.48 -1.89 1.10
CA LEU A 57 1.37 -1.59 2.23
C LEU A 57 2.13 -2.82 2.75
N HIS A 58 1.46 -3.98 2.87
CA HIS A 58 2.00 -5.18 3.53
C HIS A 58 2.39 -6.32 2.57
N GLY A 59 2.13 -6.18 1.27
CA GLY A 59 2.31 -7.23 0.25
C GLY A 59 1.23 -8.31 0.27
N ALA A 60 1.33 -9.29 -0.64
CA ALA A 60 0.29 -10.29 -0.89
C ALA A 60 -0.10 -11.12 0.35
N MET A 61 0.90 -11.61 1.09
CA MET A 61 0.64 -12.53 2.21
C MET A 61 0.00 -11.81 3.40
N ARG A 62 0.68 -10.79 3.92
CA ARG A 62 0.27 -10.13 5.17
C ARG A 62 -0.86 -9.13 4.92
N GLY A 63 -0.86 -8.46 3.77
CA GLY A 63 -1.97 -7.63 3.32
C GLY A 63 -3.23 -8.43 3.01
N GLY A 64 -3.10 -9.56 2.30
CA GLY A 64 -4.21 -10.47 2.03
C GLY A 64 -4.82 -11.05 3.32
N TRP A 65 -4.00 -11.43 4.30
CA TRP A 65 -4.49 -11.90 5.60
C TRP A 65 -5.29 -10.82 6.36
N LEU A 66 -4.77 -9.59 6.41
CA LEU A 66 -5.47 -8.46 7.05
C LEU A 66 -6.81 -8.17 6.36
N ALA A 67 -6.81 -8.17 5.02
CA ALA A 67 -8.00 -7.95 4.21
C ALA A 67 -9.07 -9.02 4.47
N LEU A 68 -8.68 -10.29 4.42
CA LEU A 68 -9.59 -11.42 4.62
C LEU A 68 -10.18 -11.42 6.03
N ARG A 69 -9.35 -11.20 7.06
CA ARG A 69 -9.82 -11.12 8.45
C ARG A 69 -10.84 -10.00 8.68
N ARG A 70 -10.73 -8.90 7.93
CA ARG A 70 -11.71 -7.81 8.01
C ARG A 70 -12.97 -8.12 7.22
N LEU A 71 -12.84 -8.72 6.03
CA LEU A 71 -13.98 -9.15 5.23
C LEU A 71 -14.87 -10.14 6.01
N LEU A 72 -14.24 -11.10 6.71
CA LEU A 72 -14.96 -12.06 7.57
C LEU A 72 -15.66 -11.41 8.77
N ARG A 73 -15.13 -10.28 9.28
CA ARG A 73 -15.78 -9.49 10.34
C ARG A 73 -16.89 -8.58 9.83
N CYS A 74 -16.95 -8.34 8.52
CA CYS A 74 -17.95 -7.47 7.92
C CYS A 74 -19.29 -8.21 7.78
N HIS A 75 -19.95 -8.45 8.90
CA HIS A 75 -21.30 -9.00 8.97
C HIS A 75 -22.32 -7.92 9.37
N PRO A 76 -23.61 -8.06 9.03
CA PRO A 76 -24.63 -7.02 9.26
C PRO A 76 -24.87 -6.67 10.74
N LEU A 77 -24.52 -7.58 11.66
CA LEU A 77 -24.68 -7.43 13.10
C LEU A 77 -23.49 -6.71 13.78
N CYS A 78 -22.49 -6.23 13.02
CA CYS A 78 -21.42 -5.41 13.57
C CYS A 78 -21.84 -3.94 13.65
N ALA A 79 -21.44 -3.24 14.71
CA ALA A 79 -21.69 -1.81 14.88
C ALA A 79 -21.03 -0.94 13.78
N GLY A 80 -19.97 -1.43 13.14
CA GLY A 80 -19.18 -0.66 12.19
C GLY A 80 -18.18 0.27 12.88
N GLY A 81 -17.49 1.06 12.07
CA GLY A 81 -16.51 2.03 12.56
C GLY A 81 -15.46 2.40 11.51
N VAL A 82 -14.55 3.28 11.93
CA VAL A 82 -13.35 3.62 11.16
C VAL A 82 -12.22 2.69 11.59
N ASP A 83 -11.64 1.96 10.65
CA ASP A 83 -10.50 1.09 10.93
C ASP A 83 -9.49 1.28 9.77
N PRO A 84 -8.45 2.11 9.94
CA PRO A 84 -7.45 2.35 8.89
C PRO A 84 -6.47 1.18 8.79
N VAL A 85 -5.84 1.00 7.63
CA VAL A 85 -4.79 -0.02 7.48
C VAL A 85 -3.60 0.36 8.35
N PRO A 86 -3.05 -0.55 9.18
CA PRO A 86 -1.88 -0.24 9.98
C PRO A 86 -0.68 0.06 9.08
N ALA A 87 0.03 1.17 9.34
CA ALA A 87 1.27 1.50 8.61
C ALA A 87 2.33 0.40 8.82
N THR A 88 3.07 0.03 7.77
CA THR A 88 4.17 -0.92 7.92
C THR A 88 5.36 -0.29 8.61
N ARG A 89 6.09 -1.09 9.40
CA ARG A 89 7.39 -0.73 10.01
C ARG A 89 8.47 -0.33 8.98
N ALA A 90 8.21 -0.50 7.68
CA ALA A 90 9.10 -0.07 6.60
C ALA A 90 9.09 1.44 6.38
N SER A 91 8.08 2.18 6.85
CA SER A 91 8.04 3.66 6.72
C SER A 91 9.14 4.38 7.52
N CYS A 92 9.92 3.67 8.34
CA CYS A 92 11.08 4.21 9.06
C CYS A 92 12.42 3.61 8.57
N LYS A 93 12.48 3.02 7.36
CA LYS A 93 13.74 2.53 6.78
C LYS A 93 14.28 3.32 5.58
N ASP A 94 13.54 4.31 5.10
CA ASP A 94 14.01 5.30 4.10
C ASP A 94 14.36 6.67 4.75
N CYS A 95 14.85 6.65 6.00
CA CYS A 95 15.64 7.77 6.54
C CYS A 95 17.14 7.50 6.34
N LYS A 96 17.53 6.86 5.24
CA LYS A 96 18.92 6.88 4.76
C LYS A 96 18.98 7.78 3.52
N GLY A 97 19.33 9.04 3.75
CA GLY A 97 19.91 9.90 2.70
C GLY A 97 19.00 10.95 2.08
N HIS A 98 18.57 11.93 2.88
CA HIS A 98 18.42 13.30 2.40
C HIS A 98 19.26 14.23 3.29
N ASP A 99 20.53 13.87 3.43
CA ASP A 99 21.62 14.68 3.96
C ASP A 99 22.68 14.71 2.86
N GLU A 100 22.52 15.57 1.85
CA GLU A 100 23.65 16.26 1.22
C GLU A 100 23.16 17.38 0.28
N LYS A 101 23.45 18.62 0.68
CA LYS A 101 23.53 19.85 -0.12
C LYS A 101 22.22 20.49 -0.60
N VAL A 102 21.58 21.18 0.34
CA VAL A 102 21.27 22.60 0.08
C VAL A 102 22.62 23.33 0.10
N SER A 103 23.22 23.52 -1.07
CA SER A 103 24.44 24.34 -1.22
C SER A 103 24.06 25.69 -1.81
N ASP A 104 24.32 26.72 -1.01
CA ASP A 104 24.40 28.14 -1.32
C ASP A 104 24.93 28.44 -2.73
N HIS A 105 24.01 28.63 -3.67
CA HIS A 105 24.31 29.29 -4.95
C HIS A 105 23.32 30.42 -5.23
N ASP A 106 23.11 31.28 -4.23
CA ASP A 106 22.45 32.58 -4.39
C ASP A 106 23.24 33.69 -3.68
N ARG A 107 24.47 33.97 -4.14
CA ARG A 107 25.17 35.22 -3.76
C ARG A 107 26.20 35.75 -4.76
N SER A 108 26.04 35.46 -6.05
CA SER A 108 26.89 36.08 -7.07
C SER A 108 26.07 36.43 -8.31
N ARG A 109 25.22 37.46 -8.19
CA ARG A 109 24.72 38.25 -9.32
C ARG A 109 23.98 39.51 -8.86
N LYS A 110 24.71 40.50 -8.33
CA LYS A 110 24.39 41.94 -8.46
C LYS A 110 25.58 42.80 -8.02
N HIS A 111 26.69 42.58 -8.71
CA HIS A 111 27.67 43.60 -9.07
C HIS A 111 27.31 43.95 -10.53
N LYS A 112 27.15 45.24 -10.87
CA LYS A 112 26.21 45.82 -11.87
C LYS A 112 24.86 46.04 -11.20
N ASP A 113 24.60 47.22 -10.64
CA ASP A 113 24.54 48.47 -11.38
C ASP A 113 25.22 49.62 -10.62
N GLN A 114 26.03 50.35 -11.38
CA GLN A 114 26.87 51.47 -11.01
C GLN A 114 26.17 52.74 -11.51
N ALA A 115 25.83 53.67 -10.62
CA ALA A 115 25.66 55.10 -10.89
C ALA A 115 25.56 55.86 -9.56
#